data_AF-A0A382BYR3-F1
#
_entry.id   AF-A0A382BYR3-F1
#
_cell.length_a   1.000
_cell.length_b   1.000
_cell.length_c   1.000
_cell.angle_alpha   90.00
_cell.angle_beta   90.00
_cell.angle_gamma   90.00
#
_symmetry.space_group_name_H-M   'P 1'
#
loop_
_entity.id
_entity.type
_entity.pdbx_description
1 polymer ?
#
loop_
_entity_poly.entity_id
_entity_poly.type
_entity_poly.pdbx_seq_one_letter_code
_entity_poly.pdbx_strand_id
1 'polypeptide(L)'
;MKFLIGLFFICFVVAQSAVSHHAFRGVYDFNTRVTIDGVFVDLDLVNPHARLYIDVINDSGRSQRWVIEAPGKLSLARRGWTDDMFIGGDILQIVGHPSLVSNQSIWLEKIITADGTEYVDPLVEDQLAIEEERRQRVLATEKN
;
A
#
# COMPACT_ATOMS: atom_id res chain seq x y z
N MET A 1 14.82 -51.81 -16.91
CA MET A 1 13.58 -51.11 -16.47
C MET A 1 13.43 -51.01 -14.94
N LYS A 2 14.52 -50.97 -14.16
CA LYS A 2 14.49 -50.74 -12.69
C LYS A 2 15.30 -49.51 -12.24
N PHE A 3 16.05 -48.89 -13.15
CA PHE A 3 16.81 -47.66 -12.89
C PHE A 3 16.08 -46.38 -13.32
N LEU A 4 14.99 -46.47 -14.09
CA LEU A 4 14.22 -45.30 -14.53
C LEU A 4 13.28 -44.74 -13.44
N ILE A 5 12.95 -45.53 -12.42
CA ILE A 5 12.00 -45.13 -11.37
C ILE A 5 12.70 -44.29 -10.29
N GLY A 6 14.01 -44.48 -10.07
CA GLY A 6 14.78 -43.72 -9.09
C GLY A 6 14.99 -42.25 -9.47
N LEU A 7 15.02 -41.94 -10.77
CA LEU A 7 15.23 -40.57 -11.26
C LEU A 7 13.96 -39.71 -11.16
N PHE A 8 12.78 -40.33 -11.20
CA PHE A 8 11.50 -39.60 -11.06
C PHE A 8 11.22 -39.19 -9.61
N PHE A 9 11.72 -39.96 -8.63
CA PHE A 9 11.52 -39.66 -7.21
C PHE A 9 12.41 -38.52 -6.68
N ILE A 10 13.56 -38.28 -7.31
CA ILE A 10 14.49 -37.20 -6.96
C ILE A 10 13.98 -35.84 -7.46
N CYS A 11 13.15 -35.80 -8.50
CA CYS A 11 12.61 -34.56 -9.05
C CYS A 11 11.48 -33.95 -8.21
N PHE A 12 10.90 -34.69 -7.25
CA PHE A 12 9.72 -34.24 -6.50
C PHE A 12 10.04 -33.53 -5.17
N VAL A 13 11.29 -33.58 -4.70
CA VAL A 13 11.68 -33.10 -3.34
C VAL A 13 12.21 -31.66 -3.34
N VAL A 14 12.23 -30.97 -4.49
CA VAL A 14 12.63 -29.56 -4.57
C VAL A 14 11.45 -28.66 -4.96
N ALA A 15 10.27 -28.93 -4.39
CA ALA A 15 9.28 -27.89 -4.20
C ALA A 15 9.69 -27.08 -2.95
N GLN A 16 10.83 -26.38 -3.04
CA GLN A 16 11.15 -25.35 -2.05
C GLN A 16 9.98 -24.38 -2.05
N SER A 17 9.40 -24.18 -0.87
CA SER A 17 8.48 -23.10 -0.58
C SER A 17 9.11 -21.80 -1.05
N ALA A 18 8.74 -21.34 -2.24
CA ALA A 18 9.01 -20.00 -2.69
C ALA A 18 8.14 -19.10 -1.81
N VAL A 19 8.73 -18.71 -0.69
CA VAL A 19 8.21 -17.73 0.22
C VAL A 19 8.22 -16.41 -0.55
N SER A 20 7.12 -16.14 -1.25
CA SER A 20 6.91 -14.87 -1.96
C SER A 20 6.64 -13.80 -0.91
N HIS A 21 7.70 -13.33 -0.25
CA HIS A 21 7.64 -12.20 0.65
C HIS A 21 7.59 -10.93 -0.17
N HIS A 22 6.42 -10.28 -0.16
CA HIS A 22 6.20 -8.93 -0.68
C HIS A 22 7.30 -7.99 -0.13
N ALA A 23 8.32 -7.74 -0.94
CA ALA A 23 9.59 -7.13 -0.51
C ALA A 23 9.45 -5.71 0.07
N PHE A 24 8.29 -5.06 -0.05
CA PHE A 24 8.04 -3.72 0.48
C PHE A 24 8.06 -3.65 2.01
N ARG A 25 7.72 -4.72 2.73
CA ARG A 25 7.71 -4.72 4.22
C ARG A 25 9.09 -4.50 4.85
N GLY A 26 10.18 -4.72 4.12
CA GLY A 26 11.54 -4.41 4.56
C GLY A 26 12.03 -3.01 4.16
N VAL A 27 11.25 -2.28 3.35
CA VAL A 27 11.62 -0.96 2.80
C VAL A 27 10.94 0.18 3.55
N TYR A 28 9.81 -0.09 4.21
CA TYR A 28 9.01 0.90 4.94
C TYR A 28 8.86 0.51 6.41
N ASP A 29 8.85 1.51 7.30
CA ASP A 29 8.62 1.33 8.72
C ASP A 29 7.13 1.31 9.07
N PHE A 30 6.54 0.11 9.11
CA PHE A 30 5.14 -0.07 9.49
C PHE A 30 4.83 0.18 10.97
N ASN A 31 5.84 0.43 11.81
CA ASN A 31 5.63 0.82 13.21
C ASN A 31 5.48 2.34 13.37
N THR A 32 5.87 3.11 12.35
CA THR A 32 5.79 4.56 12.34
C THR A 32 4.71 5.00 11.38
N ARG A 33 3.89 5.95 11.81
CA ARG A 33 2.87 6.59 10.98
C ARG A 33 3.19 8.07 10.84
N VAL A 34 3.22 8.56 9.62
CA VAL A 34 3.49 9.96 9.30
C VAL A 34 2.34 10.57 8.52
N THR A 35 2.22 11.89 8.60
CA THR A 35 1.26 12.66 7.82
C THR A 35 1.99 13.82 7.17
N ILE A 36 1.83 13.99 5.86
CA ILE A 36 2.43 15.07 5.09
C ILE A 36 1.35 15.71 4.20
N ASP A 37 1.43 17.02 4.03
CA ASP A 37 0.58 17.76 3.10
C ASP A 37 1.41 18.16 1.88
N GLY A 38 0.85 17.98 0.68
CA GLY A 38 1.55 18.32 -0.55
C GLY A 38 0.60 18.63 -1.70
N VAL A 39 1.16 19.26 -2.73
CA VAL A 39 0.44 19.58 -3.96
C VAL A 39 0.56 18.40 -4.93
N PHE A 40 -0.56 17.90 -5.43
CA PHE A 40 -0.61 16.82 -6.41
C PHE A 40 0.14 17.20 -7.68
N VAL A 41 0.98 16.27 -8.14
CA VAL A 41 1.73 16.38 -9.38
C VAL A 41 1.24 15.37 -10.40
N ASP A 42 1.25 14.08 -10.05
CA ASP A 42 0.95 12.99 -10.99
C ASP A 42 0.60 11.68 -10.27
N LEU A 43 -0.08 10.77 -10.96
CA LEU A 43 -0.45 9.44 -10.48
C LEU A 43 -0.15 8.37 -11.55
N ASP A 44 0.87 7.56 -11.28
CA ASP A 44 1.17 6.35 -12.05
C ASP A 44 0.37 5.17 -11.50
N LEU A 45 -0.83 4.89 -12.04
CA LEU A 45 -1.52 3.63 -11.75
C LEU A 45 -0.93 2.47 -12.57
N VAL A 46 0.15 1.89 -12.05
CA VAL A 46 0.86 0.74 -12.64
C VAL A 46 0.94 -0.44 -11.66
N ASN A 47 1.46 -1.59 -12.13
CA ASN A 47 1.75 -2.76 -11.30
C ASN A 47 3.28 -2.98 -11.24
N PRO A 48 3.84 -3.53 -10.14
CA PRO A 48 3.15 -4.06 -8.95
C PRO A 48 2.75 -3.01 -7.91
N HIS A 49 3.32 -1.81 -7.98
CA HIS A 49 3.03 -0.69 -7.07
C HIS A 49 2.71 0.55 -7.89
N ALA A 50 1.58 1.18 -7.58
CA ALA A 50 1.27 2.50 -8.10
C ALA A 50 2.12 3.56 -7.39
N ARG A 51 2.31 4.70 -8.03
CA ARG A 51 3.08 5.83 -7.46
C ARG A 51 2.32 7.12 -7.62
N LEU A 52 2.12 7.80 -6.51
CA LEU A 52 1.61 9.16 -6.44
C LEU A 52 2.77 10.11 -6.20
N TYR A 53 2.84 11.18 -6.98
CA TYR A 53 3.84 12.23 -6.84
C TYR A 53 3.19 13.48 -6.28
N ILE A 54 3.79 14.03 -5.22
CA ILE A 54 3.37 15.31 -4.64
C ILE A 54 4.59 16.19 -4.38
N ASP A 55 4.39 17.50 -4.42
CA ASP A 55 5.39 18.48 -4.03
C ASP A 55 5.09 18.99 -2.61
N VAL A 56 6.03 18.80 -1.68
CA VAL A 56 5.92 19.17 -0.26
C VAL A 56 6.86 20.32 0.03
N ILE A 57 6.39 21.34 0.75
CA ILE A 57 7.24 22.43 1.23
C ILE A 57 7.95 21.98 2.51
N ASN A 58 9.28 21.94 2.47
CA ASN A 58 10.07 21.59 3.65
C ASN A 58 10.27 22.78 4.61
N ASP A 59 10.89 22.54 5.75
CA ASP A 59 11.16 23.56 6.78
C ASP A 59 11.98 24.76 6.29
N SER A 60 12.75 24.58 5.21
CA SER A 60 13.53 25.66 4.57
C SER A 60 12.73 26.46 3.53
N GLY A 61 11.42 26.19 3.39
CA GLY A 61 10.53 26.82 2.41
C GLY A 61 10.74 26.36 0.97
N ARG A 62 11.48 25.26 0.75
CA ARG A 62 11.76 24.72 -0.58
C ARG A 62 10.79 23.59 -0.90
N SER A 63 10.30 23.57 -2.13
CA SER A 63 9.54 22.44 -2.67
C SER A 63 10.44 21.23 -2.87
N GLN A 64 9.97 20.07 -2.45
CA GLN A 64 10.59 18.77 -2.64
C GLN A 64 9.57 17.78 -3.16
N ARG A 65 9.93 17.00 -4.18
CA ARG A 65 9.07 15.95 -4.73
C ARG A 65 9.14 14.71 -3.85
N TRP A 66 7.96 14.22 -3.45
CA TRP A 66 7.79 12.97 -2.71
C TRP A 66 7.16 11.91 -3.60
N VAL A 67 7.53 10.66 -3.34
CA VAL A 67 6.97 9.49 -4.00
C VAL A 67 6.19 8.66 -2.98
N ILE A 68 4.88 8.61 -3.16
CA ILE A 68 3.98 7.83 -2.33
C ILE A 68 3.69 6.54 -3.08
N GLU A 69 4.24 5.42 -2.59
CA GLU A 69 3.96 4.10 -3.15
C GLU A 69 2.64 3.56 -2.59
N ALA A 70 1.88 2.89 -3.44
CA ALA A 70 0.58 2.31 -3.09
C ALA A 70 0.45 0.89 -3.68
N PRO A 71 -0.60 0.13 -3.31
CA PRO A 71 -0.93 -1.11 -4.00
C PRO A 71 -1.03 -0.94 -5.52
N GLY A 72 -0.83 -2.03 -6.26
CA GLY A 72 -0.85 -1.99 -7.73
C GLY A 72 -2.20 -1.58 -8.32
N LYS A 73 -2.17 -1.10 -9.57
CA LYS A 73 -3.33 -0.67 -10.37
C LYS A 73 -4.57 -1.56 -10.19
N LEU A 74 -4.40 -2.88 -10.26
CA LEU A 74 -5.55 -3.80 -10.21
C LEU A 74 -6.30 -3.73 -8.87
N SER A 75 -5.57 -3.58 -7.76
CA SER A 75 -6.17 -3.47 -6.43
C SER A 75 -6.86 -2.12 -6.24
N LEU A 76 -6.20 -1.03 -6.65
CA LEU A 76 -6.74 0.32 -6.53
C LEU A 76 -7.94 0.56 -7.45
N ALA A 77 -7.90 0.09 -8.69
CA ALA A 77 -9.01 0.25 -9.64
C ALA A 77 -10.29 -0.46 -9.15
N ARG A 78 -10.18 -1.58 -8.42
CA ARG A 78 -11.33 -2.24 -7.79
C ARG A 78 -11.98 -1.40 -6.68
N ARG A 79 -11.27 -0.40 -6.16
CA ARG A 79 -11.77 0.60 -5.21
C ARG A 79 -12.06 1.96 -5.87
N GLY A 80 -12.20 1.98 -7.20
CA GLY A 80 -12.64 3.17 -7.93
C GLY A 80 -11.54 4.19 -8.21
N TRP A 81 -10.27 3.87 -7.96
CA TRP A 81 -9.17 4.75 -8.36
C TRP A 81 -9.06 4.79 -9.88
N THR A 82 -8.92 6.00 -10.42
CA THR A 82 -8.82 6.30 -11.84
C THR A 82 -7.63 7.22 -12.10
N ASP A 83 -7.11 7.22 -13.33
CA ASP A 83 -5.93 8.01 -13.69
C ASP A 83 -6.20 9.54 -13.57
N ASP A 84 -7.47 9.96 -13.54
CA ASP A 84 -7.94 11.35 -13.48
C ASP A 84 -8.63 11.74 -12.17
N MET A 85 -8.52 10.93 -11.11
CA MET A 85 -9.18 11.18 -9.82
C MET A 85 -8.66 12.40 -9.06
N PHE A 86 -7.47 12.91 -9.43
CA PHE A 86 -6.85 14.10 -8.90
C PHE A 86 -6.46 15.03 -10.04
N ILE A 87 -6.52 16.34 -9.79
CA ILE A 87 -6.19 17.37 -10.75
C ILE A 87 -4.90 18.06 -10.30
N GLY A 88 -4.02 18.37 -11.26
CA GLY A 88 -2.77 19.11 -10.99
C GLY A 88 -3.03 20.38 -10.17
N GLY A 89 -2.38 20.50 -9.01
CA GLY A 89 -2.61 21.59 -8.07
C GLY A 89 -3.48 21.26 -6.86
N ASP A 90 -4.14 20.10 -6.83
CA ASP A 90 -4.92 19.66 -5.67
C ASP A 90 -4.01 19.54 -4.43
N ILE A 91 -4.53 19.97 -3.28
CA ILE A 91 -3.85 19.78 -2.00
C ILE A 91 -4.30 18.45 -1.43
N LEU A 92 -3.33 17.57 -1.22
CA LEU A 92 -3.54 16.23 -0.68
C LEU A 92 -2.83 16.12 0.66
N GLN A 93 -3.57 15.67 1.67
CA GLN A 93 -2.99 15.17 2.90
C GLN A 93 -2.76 13.66 2.76
N ILE A 94 -1.52 13.25 2.90
CA ILE A 94 -1.10 11.85 2.78
C ILE A 94 -0.78 11.31 4.16
N VAL A 95 -1.34 10.15 4.46
CA VAL A 95 -1.04 9.38 5.65
C VAL A 95 -0.45 8.04 5.26
N GLY A 96 0.62 7.64 5.94
CA GLY A 96 1.29 6.38 5.62
C GLY A 96 2.53 6.09 6.45
N HIS A 97 3.35 5.17 5.93
CA HIS A 97 4.54 4.65 6.59
C HIS A 97 5.81 5.11 5.88
N PRO A 98 6.76 5.76 6.57
CA PRO A 98 7.95 6.31 5.92
C PRO A 98 8.90 5.21 5.45
N SER A 99 9.64 5.49 4.38
CA SER A 99 10.71 4.60 3.92
C SER A 99 11.88 4.58 4.90
N LEU A 100 12.46 3.40 5.09
CA LEU A 100 13.71 3.17 5.82
C LEU A 100 14.96 3.52 4.99
N VAL A 101 14.80 3.73 3.68
CA VAL A 101 15.89 3.88 2.72
C VAL A 101 15.91 5.27 2.08
N SER A 102 14.75 5.88 1.86
CA SER A 102 14.60 7.21 1.26
C SER A 102 13.93 8.19 2.21
N ASN A 103 14.42 9.43 2.24
CA ASN A 103 13.82 10.49 3.07
C ASN A 103 12.57 11.13 2.45
N GLN A 104 12.20 10.76 1.22
CA GLN A 104 11.10 11.37 0.45
C GLN A 104 10.15 10.31 -0.12
N SER A 105 10.00 9.18 0.58
CA SER A 105 9.07 8.13 0.18
C SER A 105 8.25 7.60 1.35
N ILE A 106 6.99 7.32 1.05
CA ILE A 106 6.00 6.79 1.99
C ILE A 106 5.24 5.64 1.31
N TRP A 107 4.93 4.59 2.06
CA TRP A 107 3.90 3.63 1.70
C TRP A 107 2.53 4.18 2.14
N LEU A 108 1.59 4.26 1.22
CA LEU A 108 0.27 4.84 1.43
C LEU A 108 -0.58 4.03 2.41
N GLU A 109 -1.19 4.71 3.38
CA GLU A 109 -2.33 4.20 4.16
C GLU A 109 -3.63 4.85 3.68
N LYS A 110 -3.66 6.18 3.55
CA LYS A 110 -4.78 6.92 2.97
C LYS A 110 -4.42 8.32 2.47
N ILE A 111 -5.25 8.84 1.58
CA ILE A 111 -5.26 10.22 1.08
C ILE A 111 -6.51 10.92 1.59
N ILE A 112 -6.38 12.16 2.01
CA ILE A 112 -7.51 13.04 2.31
C ILE A 112 -7.37 14.28 1.41
N THR A 113 -8.40 14.55 0.62
CA THR A 113 -8.46 15.72 -0.26
C THR A 113 -8.99 16.95 0.47
N ALA A 114 -8.85 18.13 -0.13
CA ALA A 114 -9.29 19.39 0.48
C ALA A 114 -10.80 19.45 0.81
N ASP A 115 -11.64 18.70 0.09
CA ASP A 115 -13.08 18.61 0.36
C ASP A 115 -13.43 17.57 1.46
N GLY A 116 -12.43 16.89 2.00
CA GLY A 116 -12.57 15.87 3.03
C GLY A 116 -12.79 14.45 2.52
N THR A 117 -12.82 14.23 1.20
CA THR A 117 -12.93 12.88 0.63
C THR A 117 -11.68 12.06 0.96
N GLU A 118 -11.90 10.86 1.51
CA GLU A 118 -10.83 9.91 1.84
C GLU A 118 -10.69 8.81 0.78
N TYR A 119 -9.45 8.51 0.40
CA TYR A 119 -9.08 7.36 -0.42
C TYR A 119 -8.13 6.46 0.36
N VAL A 120 -8.54 5.25 0.69
CA VAL A 120 -7.83 4.35 1.62
C VAL A 120 -7.14 3.22 0.84
N ASP A 121 -5.98 2.77 1.31
CA ASP A 121 -5.35 1.53 0.84
C ASP A 121 -6.35 0.36 0.99
N PRO A 122 -6.65 -0.38 -0.10
CA PRO A 122 -7.54 -1.53 -0.06
C PRO A 122 -7.23 -2.55 1.06
N LEU A 123 -5.96 -2.77 1.40
CA LEU A 123 -5.54 -3.68 2.47
C LEU A 123 -5.94 -3.18 3.85
N VAL A 124 -5.82 -1.87 4.08
CA VAL A 124 -6.23 -1.23 5.34
C VAL A 124 -7.74 -1.30 5.48
N GLU A 125 -8.45 -1.00 4.40
CA GLU A 125 -9.93 -1.06 4.37
C GLU A 125 -10.43 -2.48 4.64
N ASP A 126 -9.82 -3.50 4.02
CA ASP A 126 -10.16 -4.91 4.26
C ASP A 126 -9.92 -5.31 5.72
N GLN A 127 -8.80 -4.88 6.30
CA GLN A 127 -8.50 -5.17 7.70
C GLN A 127 -9.51 -4.51 8.66
N LEU A 128 -9.89 -3.24 8.41
CA LEU A 128 -10.90 -2.55 9.19
C LEU A 128 -12.27 -3.23 9.11
N ALA A 129 -12.67 -3.69 7.92
CA ALA A 129 -13.92 -4.42 7.74
C ALA A 129 -13.93 -5.75 8.51
N ILE A 130 -12.82 -6.50 8.47
CA ILE A 130 -12.65 -7.75 9.23
C ILE A 130 -12.67 -7.49 10.74
N GLU A 131 -11.98 -6.44 11.20
CA GLU A 131 -11.93 -6.07 12.61
C GLU A 131 -13.30 -5.63 13.13
N GLU A 132 -14.07 -4.87 12.34
CA GLU A 132 -15.43 -4.47 12.69
C GLU A 132 -16.35 -5.70 12.79
N GLU A 133 -16.26 -6.63 11.84
CA GLU A 133 -17.02 -7.89 11.92
C GLU A 133 -16.66 -8.68 13.20
N ARG A 134 -15.37 -8.75 13.55
CA ARG A 134 -14.92 -9.38 14.80
C ARG A 134 -15.51 -8.70 16.03
N ARG A 135 -15.54 -7.36 16.08
CA ARG A 135 -16.16 -6.59 17.17
C ARG A 135 -17.64 -6.91 17.31
N GLN A 136 -18.37 -6.93 16.19
CA GLN A 136 -19.80 -7.26 16.19
C GLN A 136 -20.06 -8.69 16.69
N ARG A 137 -19.23 -9.68 16.31
CA ARG A 137 -19.34 -11.05 16.81
C ARG A 137 -19.11 -11.16 18.32
N VAL A 138 -18.12 -10.44 18.87
CA VAL A 138 -17.86 -10.41 20.32
C VAL A 138 -19.06 -9.81 21.06
N LEU A 139 -19.56 -8.66 20.62
CA LEU A 139 -20.73 -8.00 21.22
C LEU A 139 -22.00 -8.86 21.16
N ALA A 140 -22.19 -9.65 20.10
CA ALA A 140 -23.31 -10.58 19.99
C ALA A 140 -23.18 -11.78 20.95
N THR A 141 -21.95 -12.19 21.27
CA THR A 141 -21.68 -13.28 22.21
C THR A 141 -21.86 -12.83 23.66
N GLU A 142 -21.52 -11.58 23.98
CA GLU A 142 -21.68 -11.01 25.34
C GLU A 142 -23.14 -10.71 25.72
N LYS A 143 -24.05 -10.64 24.74
CA LYS A 143 -25.48 -10.37 24.96
C LYS A 143 -26.34 -11.63 25.15
N ASN A 144 -25.75 -12.82 25.02
CA ASN A 144 -26.39 -14.12 25.25
C ASN A 144 -25.89 -14.76 26.54
#